data_AF-A0A7C3I0Z3-F1
#
_entry.id   AF-A0A7C3I0Z3-F1
#
_cell.length_a   1.000
_cell.length_b   1.000
_cell.length_c   1.000
_cell.angle_alpha   90.00
_cell.angle_beta   90.00
_cell.angle_gamma   90.00
#
_symmetry.space_group_name_H-M   'P 1'
#
loop_
_entity.id
_entity.type
_entity.pdbx_description
1 polymer ?
#
loop_
_entity_poly.entity_id
_entity_poly.type
_entity_poly.pdbx_seq_one_letter_code
_entity_poly.pdbx_strand_id
1 'polypeptide(L)'
;MLAGVVAAGAVLGQPVPAPCIASAEMGDALRLVFRAPPAPAARGARIILLLRLKGAAPEQVRLNGKPAEVASRARGWAAVPVPRGVAWERITVEPGAAFEGCRDPASAPYLVFEPEARGKK
;
A
#
# COMPACT_ATOMS: atom_id res chain seq x y z
N MET A 1 16.21 7.30 38.29
CA MET A 1 15.64 7.93 37.08
C MET A 1 16.76 8.10 36.07
N LEU A 2 16.70 7.39 34.95
CA LEU A 2 17.43 7.71 33.73
C LEU A 2 16.61 7.10 32.60
N ALA A 3 15.70 7.91 32.07
CA ALA A 3 14.91 7.58 30.89
C ALA A 3 15.88 7.60 29.70
N GLY A 4 16.25 6.42 29.22
CA GLY A 4 16.95 6.26 27.95
C GLY A 4 16.03 6.70 26.83
N VAL A 5 16.28 7.88 26.28
CA VAL A 5 15.64 8.37 25.07
C VAL A 5 16.13 7.48 23.93
N VAL A 6 15.32 6.49 23.55
CA VAL A 6 15.49 5.79 22.28
C VAL A 6 15.14 6.81 21.19
N ALA A 7 16.17 7.46 20.66
CA ALA A 7 16.04 8.22 19.43
C ALA A 7 15.65 7.24 18.33
N ALA A 8 14.36 7.21 17.99
CA ALA A 8 13.87 6.57 16.77
C ALA A 8 14.44 7.36 15.58
N GLY A 9 15.67 7.01 15.21
CA GLY A 9 16.29 7.48 13.98
C GLY A 9 15.44 7.01 12.82
N ALA A 10 14.61 7.91 12.28
CA ALA A 10 14.01 7.71 10.97
C ALA A 10 15.19 7.61 9.98
N VAL A 11 15.51 6.38 9.57
CA VAL A 11 16.51 6.12 8.54
C VAL A 11 15.93 6.68 7.24
N LEU A 12 16.35 7.91 6.91
CA LEU A 12 16.03 8.55 5.64
C LEU A 12 16.49 7.63 4.51
N GLY A 13 15.54 7.08 3.75
CA GLY A 13 15.84 6.19 2.63
C GLY A 13 15.30 4.75 2.75
N GLN A 14 14.70 4.36 3.88
CA GLN A 14 14.04 3.06 3.98
C GLN A 14 12.59 3.11 3.49
N PRO A 15 12.10 2.05 2.83
CA PRO A 15 10.67 1.91 2.52
C PRO A 15 9.84 1.95 3.81
N VAL A 16 8.78 2.75 3.82
CA VAL A 16 7.91 2.91 4.99
C VAL A 16 6.55 2.23 4.74
N PRO A 17 6.14 1.26 5.56
CA PRO A 17 4.83 0.63 5.42
C PRO A 17 3.72 1.51 6.01
N ALA A 18 2.58 1.53 5.33
CA ALA A 18 1.31 2.04 5.84
C ALA A 18 0.30 0.89 5.84
N PRO A 19 -0.08 0.38 7.04
CA PRO A 19 -0.97 -0.76 7.15
C PRO A 19 -2.39 -0.36 6.75
N CYS A 20 -3.12 -1.30 6.14
CA CYS A 20 -4.55 -1.16 6.02
C CYS A 20 -5.21 -1.24 7.41
N ILE A 21 -6.19 -0.37 7.66
CA ILE A 21 -6.93 -0.30 8.94
C ILE A 21 -8.43 -0.56 8.78
N ALA A 22 -8.95 -0.50 7.56
CA ALA A 22 -10.33 -0.87 7.28
C ALA A 22 -10.48 -1.33 5.82
N SER A 23 -11.36 -2.29 5.60
CA SER A 23 -11.75 -2.76 4.28
C SER A 23 -13.25 -3.00 4.20
N ALA A 24 -13.83 -2.78 3.02
CA ALA A 24 -15.22 -3.10 2.73
C ALA A 24 -15.35 -3.63 1.30
N GLU A 25 -16.13 -4.70 1.13
CA GLU A 25 -16.50 -5.23 -0.17
C GLU A 25 -17.68 -4.43 -0.75
N MET A 26 -17.62 -4.12 -2.04
CA MET A 26 -18.67 -3.40 -2.76
C MET A 26 -18.85 -4.00 -4.16
N GLY A 27 -19.60 -5.11 -4.25
CA GLY A 27 -19.80 -5.81 -5.52
C GLY A 27 -18.49 -6.40 -6.04
N ASP A 28 -18.01 -5.95 -7.19
CA ASP A 28 -16.72 -6.35 -7.77
C ASP A 28 -15.54 -5.49 -7.32
N ALA A 29 -15.77 -4.55 -6.38
CA ALA A 29 -14.77 -3.63 -5.88
C ALA A 29 -14.41 -3.88 -4.41
N LEU A 30 -13.14 -3.61 -4.07
CA LEU A 30 -12.64 -3.65 -2.70
C LEU A 30 -12.21 -2.25 -2.26
N ARG A 31 -12.89 -1.70 -1.25
CA ARG A 31 -12.51 -0.43 -0.63
C ARG A 31 -11.55 -0.67 0.52
N LEU A 32 -10.44 0.05 0.53
CA LEU A 32 -9.35 -0.05 1.50
C LEU A 32 -9.07 1.33 2.10
N VAL A 33 -8.77 1.37 3.39
CA VAL A 33 -8.34 2.56 4.12
C VAL A 33 -7.01 2.27 4.80
N PHE A 34 -6.04 3.17 4.63
CA PHE A 34 -4.70 2.99 5.16
C PHE A 34 -4.38 4.01 6.25
N ARG A 35 -3.61 3.59 7.25
CA ARG A 35 -3.05 4.51 8.25
C ARG A 35 -1.90 5.29 7.63
N ALA A 36 -1.94 6.62 7.76
CA ALA A 36 -0.86 7.47 7.28
C ALA A 36 0.48 7.10 7.92
N PRO A 37 1.57 7.02 7.12
CA PRO A 37 2.92 6.89 7.67
C PRO A 37 3.33 8.23 8.32
N PRO A 38 4.40 8.25 9.14
CA PRO A 38 4.96 9.48 9.66
C PRO A 38 5.30 10.51 8.57
N ALA A 39 5.14 11.80 8.88
CA ALA A 39 4.96 12.87 7.91
C ALA A 39 6.06 13.19 6.88
N PRO A 40 7.35 12.75 6.95
CA PRO A 40 8.23 12.91 5.79
C PRO A 40 8.08 11.79 4.75
N ALA A 41 7.51 10.62 5.11
CA ALA A 41 7.56 9.43 4.26
C ALA A 41 6.66 9.50 3.02
N ALA A 42 5.54 10.23 3.09
CA ALA A 42 4.57 10.29 2.00
C ALA A 42 4.97 11.24 0.86
N ARG A 43 5.81 12.23 1.14
CA ARG A 43 6.07 13.33 0.20
C ARG A 43 7.08 12.89 -0.86
N GLY A 44 6.62 12.80 -2.12
CA GLY A 44 7.46 12.44 -3.26
C GLY A 44 7.90 10.97 -3.28
N ALA A 45 7.28 10.12 -2.46
CA ALA A 45 7.53 8.69 -2.50
C ALA A 45 6.82 8.03 -3.69
N ARG A 46 7.44 6.99 -4.23
CA ARG A 46 6.74 6.01 -5.04
C ARG A 46 5.93 5.13 -4.11
N ILE A 47 4.64 5.01 -4.37
CA ILE A 47 3.73 4.22 -3.53
C ILE A 47 3.43 2.90 -4.23
N ILE A 48 3.67 1.79 -3.55
CA ILE A 48 3.32 0.45 -4.02
C ILE A 48 2.23 -0.12 -3.12
N LEU A 49 1.11 -0.53 -3.72
CA LEU A 49 0.08 -1.32 -3.05
C LEU A 49 0.45 -2.80 -3.15
N LEU A 50 0.67 -3.41 -2.01
CA LEU A 50 0.85 -4.84 -1.88
C LEU A 50 -0.48 -5.45 -1.46
N LEU A 51 -1.07 -6.18 -2.40
CA LEU A 51 -2.45 -6.63 -2.38
C LEU A 51 -2.50 -8.16 -2.43
N ARG A 52 -3.33 -8.74 -1.59
CA ARG A 52 -3.69 -10.15 -1.69
C ARG A 52 -5.10 -10.24 -2.25
N LEU A 53 -5.28 -10.92 -3.37
CA LEU A 53 -6.59 -11.15 -3.97
C LEU A 53 -7.00 -12.61 -3.76
N LYS A 54 -8.32 -12.86 -3.70
CA LYS A 54 -8.84 -14.23 -3.82
C LYS A 54 -8.61 -14.71 -5.26
N GLY A 55 -7.79 -15.75 -5.43
CA GLY A 55 -7.47 -16.31 -6.73
C GLY A 55 -6.27 -15.65 -7.41
N ALA A 56 -6.14 -15.84 -8.72
CA ALA A 56 -5.06 -15.26 -9.50
C ALA A 56 -5.25 -13.75 -9.62
N ALA A 57 -4.21 -12.97 -9.32
CA ALA A 57 -4.25 -11.53 -9.55
C ALA A 57 -4.32 -11.25 -11.08
N PRO A 58 -5.20 -10.34 -11.52
CA PRO A 58 -5.29 -9.96 -12.93
C PRO A 58 -4.01 -9.25 -13.38
N GLU A 59 -3.86 -9.05 -14.69
CA GLU A 59 -2.74 -8.27 -15.25
C GLU A 59 -2.85 -6.79 -14.92
N GLN A 60 -4.07 -6.28 -14.83
CA GLN A 60 -4.38 -4.89 -14.56
C GLN A 60 -5.51 -4.80 -13.54
N VAL A 61 -5.44 -3.77 -12.70
CA VAL A 61 -6.54 -3.34 -11.82
C VAL A 61 -6.81 -1.86 -12.06
N ARG A 62 -7.94 -1.36 -11.55
CA ARG A 62 -8.24 0.06 -11.42
C ARG A 62 -8.10 0.45 -9.95
N LEU A 63 -7.31 1.48 -9.67
CA LEU A 63 -7.18 2.10 -8.35
C LEU A 63 -7.89 3.46 -8.38
N ASN A 64 -9.01 3.57 -7.65
CA ASN A 64 -9.90 4.74 -7.71
C ASN A 64 -10.28 5.10 -9.17
N GLY A 65 -10.61 4.08 -9.97
CA GLY A 65 -10.96 4.24 -11.39
C GLY A 65 -9.78 4.44 -12.35
N LYS A 66 -8.54 4.63 -11.87
CA LYS A 66 -7.36 4.75 -12.74
C LYS A 66 -6.72 3.39 -13.00
N PRO A 67 -6.41 3.03 -14.26
CA PRO A 67 -5.75 1.78 -14.57
C PRO A 67 -4.34 1.74 -13.94
N ALA A 68 -3.97 0.57 -13.43
CA ALA A 68 -2.66 0.29 -12.85
C ALA A 68 -2.26 -1.15 -13.18
N GLU A 69 -1.04 -1.32 -13.69
CA GLU A 69 -0.49 -2.65 -14.01
C GLU A 69 -0.01 -3.37 -12.76
N VAL A 70 -0.24 -4.68 -12.71
CA VAL A 70 0.33 -5.54 -11.68
C VAL A 70 1.78 -5.84 -12.04
N ALA A 71 2.70 -5.15 -11.37
CA ALA A 71 4.14 -5.19 -11.65
C ALA A 71 4.80 -6.52 -11.26
N SER A 72 4.25 -7.24 -10.27
CA SER A 72 4.75 -8.56 -9.87
C SER A 72 3.69 -9.37 -9.15
N ARG A 73 3.81 -10.71 -9.24
CA ARG A 73 2.95 -11.68 -8.57
C ARG A 73 3.82 -12.74 -7.91
N ALA A 74 3.62 -12.98 -6.61
CA ALA A 74 4.35 -14.01 -5.89
C ALA A 74 3.52 -14.56 -4.73
N ARG A 75 3.40 -15.89 -4.63
CA ARG A 75 2.77 -16.57 -3.48
C ARG A 75 1.38 -16.00 -3.11
N GLY A 76 0.56 -15.68 -4.11
CA GLY A 76 -0.78 -15.11 -3.93
C GLY A 76 -0.83 -13.59 -3.68
N TRP A 77 0.31 -12.90 -3.70
CA TRP A 77 0.40 -11.44 -3.61
C TRP A 77 0.59 -10.80 -4.99
N ALA A 78 0.08 -9.58 -5.11
CA ALA A 78 0.25 -8.68 -6.24
C ALA A 78 0.88 -7.37 -5.79
N ALA A 79 1.86 -6.89 -6.55
CA ALA A 79 2.43 -5.56 -6.38
C ALA A 79 1.89 -4.62 -7.44
N VAL A 80 1.22 -3.56 -7.00
CA VAL A 80 0.55 -2.60 -7.87
C VAL A 80 1.08 -1.20 -7.56
N PRO A 81 1.87 -0.57 -8.45
CA PRO A 81 2.24 0.83 -8.29
C PRO A 81 1.00 1.72 -8.28
N VAL A 82 0.88 2.58 -7.28
CA VAL A 82 -0.25 3.52 -7.19
C VAL A 82 -0.01 4.66 -8.18
N PRO A 83 -0.93 4.91 -9.14
CA PRO A 83 -0.77 5.98 -10.11
C PRO A 83 -0.71 7.36 -9.44
N ARG A 84 0.02 8.29 -10.08
CA ARG A 84 0.07 9.68 -9.60
C ARG A 84 -1.34 10.30 -9.55
N GLY A 85 -1.58 11.07 -8.49
CA GLY A 85 -2.87 11.73 -8.24
C GLY A 85 -4.00 10.78 -7.80
N VAL A 86 -3.72 9.52 -7.48
CA VAL A 86 -4.64 8.65 -6.74
C VAL A 86 -4.44 8.93 -5.24
N ALA A 87 -5.53 9.25 -4.53
CA ALA A 87 -5.50 9.35 -3.08
C ALA A 87 -5.20 7.98 -2.47
N TRP A 88 -4.10 7.86 -1.73
CA TRP A 88 -3.61 6.59 -1.22
C TRP A 88 -4.23 6.24 0.13
N GLU A 89 -4.71 7.22 0.89
CA GLU A 89 -5.36 7.03 2.19
C GLU A 89 -6.62 6.17 2.06
N ARG A 90 -7.28 6.24 0.91
CA ARG A 90 -8.51 5.51 0.57
C ARG A 90 -8.44 5.04 -0.88
N ILE A 91 -8.33 3.73 -1.06
CA ILE A 91 -8.21 3.10 -2.38
C ILE A 91 -9.40 2.16 -2.60
N THR A 92 -10.09 2.31 -3.71
CA THR A 92 -11.00 1.32 -4.28
C THR A 92 -10.24 0.55 -5.36
N VAL A 93 -10.22 -0.78 -5.25
CA VAL A 93 -9.57 -1.68 -6.21
C VAL A 93 -10.62 -2.44 -7.00
N GLU A 94 -10.49 -2.44 -8.33
CA GLU A 94 -11.39 -3.17 -9.25
C GLU A 94 -10.58 -3.93 -10.34
N PRO A 95 -10.86 -5.20 -10.64
CA PRO A 95 -11.71 -6.09 -9.84
C PRO A 95 -11.03 -6.39 -8.50
N GLY A 96 -11.83 -6.55 -7.46
CA GLY A 96 -11.37 -6.82 -6.11
C GLY A 96 -12.44 -7.56 -5.31
N ALA A 97 -12.28 -8.88 -5.15
CA ALA A 97 -13.00 -9.64 -4.14
C ALA A 97 -12.20 -9.60 -2.83
N ALA A 98 -12.87 -9.37 -1.69
CA ALA A 98 -12.20 -9.26 -0.41
C ALA A 98 -11.51 -10.59 0.00
N PHE A 99 -10.24 -10.54 0.40
CA PHE A 99 -9.63 -11.51 1.34
C PHE A 99 -10.20 -11.25 2.75
N GLU A 100 -9.69 -11.85 3.83
CA GLU A 100 -10.24 -11.69 5.21
C GLU A 100 -10.27 -10.23 5.77
N GLY A 101 -9.96 -9.24 4.93
CA GLY A 101 -9.99 -7.84 5.24
C GLY A 101 -8.81 -7.44 6.10
N CYS A 102 -8.74 -6.16 6.45
CA CYS A 102 -7.57 -5.60 7.15
C CYS A 102 -7.41 -6.08 8.61
N ARG A 103 -8.12 -7.13 9.02
CA ARG A 103 -8.10 -7.75 10.35
C ARG A 103 -7.01 -8.81 10.49
N ASP A 104 -6.71 -9.56 9.43
CA ASP A 104 -5.66 -10.58 9.46
C ASP A 104 -4.33 -9.97 8.95
N PRO A 105 -3.32 -9.75 9.80
CA PRO A 105 -2.05 -9.17 9.38
C PRO A 105 -1.26 -10.04 8.40
N ALA A 106 -1.54 -11.36 8.32
CA ALA A 106 -0.86 -12.26 7.38
C ALA A 106 -1.40 -12.15 5.93
N SER A 107 -2.58 -11.55 5.76
CA SER A 107 -3.20 -11.35 4.45
C SER A 107 -3.59 -9.90 4.16
N ALA A 108 -3.49 -9.01 5.15
CA ALA A 108 -3.86 -7.60 5.03
C ALA A 108 -3.02 -6.86 3.98
N PRO A 109 -3.61 -5.98 3.16
CA PRO A 109 -2.92 -5.20 2.17
C PRO A 109 -2.16 -4.09 2.89
N TYR A 110 -1.08 -3.67 2.28
CA TYR A 110 -0.25 -2.60 2.82
C TYR A 110 0.24 -1.72 1.68
N LEU A 111 0.38 -0.44 1.97
CA LEU A 111 1.11 0.46 1.09
C LEU A 111 2.56 0.50 1.55
N VAL A 112 3.47 0.51 0.59
CA VAL A 112 4.89 0.78 0.82
C VAL A 112 5.22 2.10 0.17
N PHE A 113 5.75 3.02 0.97
CA PHE A 113 6.26 4.31 0.52
C PHE A 113 7.75 4.16 0.30
N GLU A 114 8.14 3.96 -0.95
CA GLU A 114 9.52 3.92 -1.36
C GLU A 114 10.00 5.36 -1.59
N PRO A 115 11.02 5.84 -0.87
CA PRO A 115 11.60 7.14 -1.16
C PRO A 115 12.13 7.13 -2.59
N GLU A 116 11.77 8.15 -3.38
CA GLU A 116 12.39 8.32 -4.70
C GLU A 116 13.90 8.39 -4.49
N ALA A 117 14.64 7.50 -5.17
CA ALA A 117 16.09 7.58 -5.16
C ALA A 117 16.46 8.99 -5.62
N ARG A 118 17.00 9.81 -4.71
CA ARG A 118 17.63 11.07 -5.09
C ARG A 118 18.70 10.70 -6.10
N GLY A 119 18.41 10.91 -7.38
CA GLY A 119 19.43 10.89 -8.42
C GLY A 119 20.51 11.82 -7.92
N LYS A 120 21.72 11.28 -7.74
CA LYS A 120 22.91 12.10 -7.56
C LYS A 120 22.95 13.02 -8.77
N LYS A 121 22.60 14.30 -8.56
CA LYS A 121 23.08 15.37 -9.43
C LYS A 121 24.57 15.54 -9.17
#